data_AF-A0A6P0J0Q0-F1
#
_entry.id   AF-A0A6P0J0Q0-F1
#
_cell.length_a   1.000
_cell.length_b   1.000
_cell.length_c   1.000
_cell.angle_alpha   90.00
_cell.angle_beta   90.00
_cell.angle_gamma   90.00
#
_symmetry.space_group_name_H-M   'P 1'
#
loop_
_entity.id
_entity.type
_entity.pdbx_description
1 polymer ?
#
loop_
_entity_poly.entity_id
_entity_poly.type
_entity_poly.pdbx_seq_one_letter_code
_entity_poly.pdbx_strand_id
1 'polypeptide(L)'
;MEILVEEEIERRLDQLSPEIAKSINPIEVATYALNRLPPLYASSEKGWKYQKQRGMKELAKQISIVVSRSISAVQKDPIRLATPLFDSKDPASQQALKRLKKLLLQENLSWWELPRVVEQALIKAWHGEISWKHHEQFFVQVAETKIPVKSGGAWGMDRYGRW
;
A
#
# COMPACT_ATOMS: atom_id res chain seq x y z
N MET A 1 4.17 5.91 18.79
CA MET A 1 5.65 5.89 18.59
C MET A 1 6.01 6.82 17.43
N GLU A 2 5.30 6.68 16.34
CA GLU A 2 5.28 7.46 15.10
C GLU A 2 5.51 8.96 15.34
N ILE A 3 4.66 9.61 16.15
CA ILE A 3 4.76 11.05 16.44
C ILE A 3 6.11 11.42 17.09
N LEU A 4 6.61 10.60 18.03
CA LEU A 4 7.89 10.89 18.70
C LEU A 4 9.09 10.68 17.76
N VAL A 5 8.96 9.76 16.81
CA VAL A 5 9.98 9.52 15.78
C VAL A 5 9.99 10.66 14.77
N GLU A 6 8.80 11.11 14.33
CA GLU A 6 8.63 12.25 13.43
C GLU A 6 9.21 13.54 14.04
N GLU A 7 8.83 13.87 15.27
CA GLU A 7 9.37 15.01 16.03
C GLU A 7 10.91 14.97 16.12
N GLU A 8 11.50 13.79 16.35
CA GLU A 8 12.97 13.64 16.40
C GLU A 8 13.62 13.72 15.02
N ILE A 9 12.97 13.22 13.96
CA ILE A 9 13.47 13.33 12.59
C ILE A 9 13.54 14.80 12.19
N GLU A 10 12.45 15.56 12.37
CA GLU A 10 12.39 16.99 12.08
C GLU A 10 13.52 17.73 12.82
N ARG A 11 13.63 17.52 14.13
CA ARG A 11 14.69 18.12 14.95
C ARG A 11 16.10 17.81 14.45
N ARG A 12 16.33 16.60 13.92
CA ARG A 12 17.64 16.18 13.39
C ARG A 12 17.90 16.78 12.01
N LEU A 13 16.89 16.86 11.14
CA LEU A 13 17.00 17.45 9.82
C LEU A 13 17.26 18.96 9.90
N ASP A 14 16.63 19.66 10.85
CA ASP A 14 16.85 21.10 11.10
C ASP A 14 18.28 21.42 11.56
N GLN A 15 18.99 20.43 12.12
CA GLN A 15 20.39 20.58 12.55
C GLN A 15 21.39 20.32 11.41
N LEU A 16 20.94 19.80 10.27
CA LEU A 16 21.79 19.53 9.11
C LEU A 16 21.84 20.72 8.16
N SER A 17 22.88 20.75 7.32
CA SER A 17 22.93 21.71 6.20
C SER A 17 21.74 21.49 5.25
N PRO A 18 21.13 22.55 4.68
CA PRO A 18 19.95 22.44 3.83
C PRO A 18 20.10 21.50 2.63
N GLU A 19 21.31 21.39 2.06
CA GLU A 19 21.59 20.50 0.94
C GLU A 19 21.46 19.02 1.33
N ILE A 20 22.05 18.64 2.47
CA ILE A 20 21.95 17.28 3.02
C ILE A 20 20.52 16.98 3.42
N ALA A 21 19.84 17.90 4.12
CA ALA A 21 18.46 17.69 4.57
C ALA A 21 17.51 17.41 3.40
N LYS A 22 17.65 18.13 2.27
CA LYS A 22 16.85 17.91 1.05
C LYS A 22 17.10 16.55 0.38
N SER A 23 18.26 15.96 0.58
CA SER A 23 18.61 14.66 -0.01
C SER A 23 18.02 13.46 0.75
N ILE A 24 17.47 13.68 1.93
CA ILE A 24 17.01 12.62 2.84
C ILE A 24 15.48 12.55 2.81
N ASN A 25 14.94 11.38 2.48
CA ASN A 25 13.50 11.14 2.54
C ASN A 25 13.07 10.83 4.00
N PRO A 26 12.30 11.71 4.67
CA PRO A 26 11.90 11.51 6.07
C PRO A 26 11.02 10.26 6.26
N ILE A 27 10.24 9.86 5.25
CA ILE A 27 9.36 8.68 5.31
C ILE A 27 10.19 7.39 5.39
N GLU A 28 11.30 7.32 4.65
CA GLU A 28 12.22 6.18 4.69
C GLU A 28 12.96 6.11 6.03
N VAL A 29 13.38 7.26 6.56
CA VAL A 29 14.00 7.35 7.89
C VAL A 29 13.01 6.88 8.96
N ALA A 30 11.75 7.33 8.91
CA ALA A 30 10.70 6.91 9.83
C ALA A 30 10.45 5.41 9.74
N THR A 31 10.33 4.87 8.53
CA THR A 31 10.12 3.42 8.31
C THR A 31 11.29 2.60 8.86
N TYR A 32 12.53 3.03 8.59
CA TYR A 32 13.72 2.35 9.09
C TYR A 32 13.81 2.42 10.63
N ALA A 33 13.43 3.55 11.23
CA ALA A 33 13.43 3.74 12.67
C ALA A 33 12.33 2.92 13.37
N LEU A 34 11.09 2.98 12.88
CA LEU A 34 9.94 2.30 13.46
C LEU A 34 10.11 0.78 13.45
N ASN A 35 10.71 0.23 12.40
CA ASN A 35 11.04 -1.20 12.33
C ASN A 35 12.10 -1.66 13.36
N ARG A 36 12.69 -0.74 14.13
CA ARG A 36 13.74 -1.01 15.13
C ARG A 36 13.40 -0.50 16.52
N LEU A 37 12.22 0.09 16.70
CA LEU A 37 11.77 0.66 17.96
C LEU A 37 10.61 -0.19 18.52
N PRO A 38 10.49 -0.31 19.85
CA PRO A 38 9.37 -1.02 20.45
C PRO A 38 8.04 -0.29 20.12
N PRO A 39 6.98 -0.99 19.71
CA PRO A 39 5.73 -0.34 19.35
C PRO A 39 5.05 0.26 20.58
N LEU A 40 4.39 1.40 20.38
CA LEU A 40 3.61 2.10 21.41
C LEU A 40 2.17 2.28 20.93
N TYR A 41 1.47 1.16 20.72
CA TYR A 41 0.07 1.17 20.28
C TYR A 41 -0.88 1.56 21.41
N ALA A 42 -1.99 2.18 21.02
CA ALA A 42 -3.09 2.52 21.90
C ALA A 42 -4.41 2.46 21.13
N SER A 43 -5.45 1.91 21.75
CA SER A 43 -6.83 1.86 21.23
C SER A 43 -7.75 2.91 21.87
N SER A 44 -7.22 3.75 22.76
CA SER A 44 -7.97 4.81 23.44
C SER A 44 -7.12 6.06 23.62
N GLU A 45 -7.77 7.21 23.78
CA GLU A 45 -7.09 8.49 24.01
C GLU A 45 -6.26 8.46 25.31
N LYS A 46 -6.79 7.88 26.39
CA LYS A 46 -6.06 7.70 27.65
C LYS A 46 -4.82 6.84 27.46
N GLY A 47 -4.95 5.73 26.73
CA GLY A 47 -3.83 4.87 26.37
C GLY A 47 -2.79 5.60 25.54
N TRP A 48 -3.22 6.42 24.58
CA TRP A 48 -2.33 7.22 23.74
C TRP A 48 -1.52 8.22 24.57
N LYS A 49 -2.17 8.96 25.49
CA LYS A 49 -1.48 9.90 26.40
C LYS A 49 -0.44 9.20 27.27
N TYR A 50 -0.80 8.06 27.86
CA TYR A 50 0.11 7.25 28.66
C TYR A 50 1.31 6.78 27.85
N GLN A 51 1.08 6.21 26.66
CA GLN A 51 2.13 5.72 25.78
C GLN A 51 3.04 6.85 25.28
N LYS A 52 2.49 8.04 24.99
CA LYS A 52 3.29 9.22 24.64
C LYS A 52 4.22 9.60 25.79
N GLN A 53 3.70 9.73 27.01
CA GLN A 53 4.51 10.06 28.18
C GLN A 53 5.58 9.00 28.46
N ARG A 54 5.21 7.72 28.36
CA ARG A 54 6.15 6.60 28.52
C ARG A 54 7.26 6.66 27.48
N GLY A 55 6.93 6.88 26.21
CA GLY A 55 7.91 7.04 25.14
C GLY A 55 8.88 8.20 25.40
N MET A 56 8.38 9.35 25.86
CA MET A 56 9.22 10.50 26.21
C MET A 56 10.14 10.23 27.41
N LYS A 57 9.68 9.48 28.42
CA LYS A 57 10.48 9.22 29.63
C LYS A 57 11.47 8.07 29.47
N GLU A 58 11.02 6.96 28.91
CA GLU A 58 11.76 5.69 28.89
C GLU A 58 12.53 5.49 27.59
N LEU A 59 11.99 5.98 26.46
CA LEU A 59 12.48 5.61 25.13
C LEU A 59 13.15 6.76 24.39
N ALA A 60 13.14 8.00 24.90
CA ALA A 60 13.71 9.16 24.23
C ALA A 60 15.16 8.96 23.77
N LYS A 61 16.02 8.39 24.63
CA LYS A 61 17.42 8.08 24.26
C LYS A 61 17.51 7.05 23.13
N GLN A 62 16.69 6.00 23.20
CA GLN A 62 16.68 4.95 22.18
C GLN A 62 16.16 5.49 20.84
N ILE A 63 15.08 6.28 20.85
CA ILE A 63 14.51 6.96 19.69
C ILE A 63 15.60 7.80 19.02
N SER A 64 16.30 8.63 19.80
CA SER A 64 17.35 9.51 19.26
C SER A 64 18.52 8.73 18.61
N ILE A 65 18.96 7.65 19.25
CA ILE A 65 20.03 6.79 18.70
C ILE A 65 19.56 6.11 17.41
N VAL A 66 18.35 5.55 17.41
CA VAL A 66 17.81 4.84 16.25
C VAL A 66 17.59 5.80 15.09
N VAL A 67 16.97 6.96 15.30
CA VAL A 67 16.75 7.97 14.26
C VAL A 67 18.08 8.43 13.65
N SER A 68 19.10 8.70 14.47
CA SER A 68 20.44 9.08 13.97
C SER A 68 21.06 7.99 13.07
N ARG A 69 20.89 6.72 13.45
CA ARG A 69 21.34 5.57 12.64
C ARG A 69 20.50 5.40 11.38
N SER A 70 19.19 5.66 11.44
CA SER A 70 18.28 5.63 10.29
C SER A 70 18.66 6.66 9.25
N ILE A 71 18.91 7.90 9.67
CA ILE A 71 19.39 9.00 8.79
C ILE A 71 20.68 8.57 8.09
N SER A 72 21.65 8.06 8.85
CA SER A 72 22.92 7.58 8.29
C SER A 72 22.75 6.41 7.32
N ALA A 73 21.78 5.52 7.57
CA ALA A 73 21.51 4.37 6.71
C ALA A 73 20.85 4.77 5.39
N VAL A 74 19.88 5.70 5.43
CA VAL A 74 19.19 6.24 4.26
C VAL A 74 20.17 7.05 3.41
N GLN A 75 21.02 7.87 4.02
CA GLN A 75 22.02 8.66 3.30
C GLN A 75 23.06 7.79 2.57
N LYS A 76 23.47 6.66 3.16
CA LYS A 76 24.48 5.76 2.56
C LYS A 76 23.95 4.93 1.41
N ASP A 77 22.64 4.68 1.37
CA ASP A 77 22.00 3.83 0.36
C ASP A 77 20.72 4.49 -0.18
N PRO A 78 20.84 5.61 -0.93
CA PRO A 78 19.68 6.34 -1.44
C PRO A 78 18.89 5.56 -2.51
N ILE A 79 19.47 4.48 -3.04
CA ILE A 79 18.91 3.64 -4.11
C ILE A 79 18.45 2.30 -3.51
N ARG A 80 17.78 2.33 -2.36
CA ARG A 80 16.98 1.18 -1.96
C ARG A 80 15.72 1.16 -2.81
N LEU A 81 15.79 0.40 -3.89
CA LEU A 81 14.63 -0.01 -4.68
C LEU A 81 13.72 -0.86 -3.78
N ALA A 82 12.89 -0.20 -2.96
CA ALA A 82 11.82 -0.87 -2.24
C ALA A 82 10.83 -1.37 -3.28
N THR A 83 10.70 -2.69 -3.42
CA THR A 83 9.59 -3.27 -4.20
C THR A 83 8.32 -2.98 -3.42
N PRO A 84 7.38 -2.17 -3.94
CA PRO A 84 6.17 -1.82 -3.21
C PRO A 84 5.35 -3.08 -2.90
N LEU A 85 4.76 -3.16 -1.70
CA LEU A 85 3.88 -4.27 -1.31
C LEU A 85 2.63 -4.36 -2.21
N PHE A 86 2.22 -3.23 -2.77
CA PHE A 86 1.18 -3.14 -3.76
C PHE A 86 1.76 -2.47 -4.98
N ASP A 87 1.98 -3.24 -6.04
CA ASP A 87 2.05 -2.62 -7.34
C ASP A 87 0.62 -2.20 -7.69
N SER A 88 0.32 -0.91 -7.67
CA SER A 88 -0.92 -0.36 -8.26
C SER A 88 -1.05 -0.72 -9.75
N LYS A 89 -0.01 -1.36 -10.29
CA LYS A 89 0.10 -1.95 -11.60
C LYS A 89 0.14 -3.46 -11.58
N ASP A 90 -0.67 -4.14 -10.76
CA ASP A 90 -0.98 -5.55 -11.06
C ASP A 90 -1.43 -5.63 -12.54
N PRO A 91 -0.61 -6.23 -13.42
CA PRO A 91 -0.84 -6.13 -14.85
C PRO A 91 -2.14 -6.85 -15.25
N ALA A 92 -2.55 -7.86 -14.47
CA ALA A 92 -3.82 -8.54 -14.65
C ALA A 92 -5.00 -7.59 -14.39
N SER A 93 -4.98 -6.86 -13.26
CA SER A 93 -5.99 -5.86 -12.93
C SER A 93 -6.04 -4.73 -13.97
N GLN A 94 -4.89 -4.17 -14.38
CA GLN A 94 -4.87 -3.12 -15.41
C GLN A 94 -5.41 -3.61 -16.76
N GLN A 95 -5.06 -4.85 -17.14
CA GLN A 95 -5.58 -5.47 -18.35
C GLN A 95 -7.10 -5.70 -18.26
N ALA A 96 -7.61 -6.13 -17.11
CA ALA A 96 -9.04 -6.30 -16.87
C ALA A 96 -9.79 -4.97 -16.99
N LEU A 97 -9.32 -3.89 -16.35
CA LEU A 97 -9.95 -2.56 -16.46
C LEU A 97 -9.89 -2.04 -17.91
N LYS A 98 -8.78 -2.25 -18.63
CA LYS A 98 -8.67 -1.88 -20.05
C LYS A 98 -9.68 -2.63 -20.92
N ARG A 99 -9.94 -3.91 -20.65
CA ARG A 99 -10.97 -4.70 -21.35
C ARG A 99 -12.36 -4.20 -21.00
N LEU A 100 -12.64 -3.92 -19.73
CA LEU A 100 -13.93 -3.39 -19.27
C LEU A 100 -14.25 -2.02 -19.87
N LYS A 101 -13.26 -1.13 -19.99
CA LYS A 101 -13.38 0.16 -20.71
C LYS A 101 -13.89 -0.02 -22.13
N LYS A 102 -13.33 -0.99 -22.86
CA LYS A 102 -13.74 -1.31 -24.23
C LYS A 102 -15.15 -1.91 -24.28
N LEU A 103 -15.43 -2.88 -23.41
CA LEU A 103 -16.74 -3.54 -23.36
C LEU A 103 -17.88 -2.58 -23.00
N LEU A 104 -17.62 -1.66 -22.08
CA LEU A 104 -18.61 -0.69 -21.60
C LEU A 104 -18.61 0.60 -22.44
N LEU A 105 -17.72 0.72 -23.44
CA LEU A 105 -17.54 1.92 -24.27
C LEU A 105 -17.32 3.19 -23.43
N GLN A 106 -16.56 3.07 -22.35
CA GLN A 106 -16.24 4.16 -21.41
C GLN A 106 -14.72 4.29 -21.27
N GLU A 107 -14.11 5.24 -21.98
CA GLU A 107 -12.64 5.41 -22.00
C GLU A 107 -12.07 5.88 -20.67
N ASN A 108 -12.84 6.66 -19.91
CA ASN A 108 -12.44 7.27 -18.65
C ASN A 108 -12.83 6.46 -17.39
N LEU A 109 -13.21 5.20 -17.55
CA LEU A 109 -13.67 4.37 -16.43
C LEU A 109 -12.58 4.17 -15.36
N SER A 110 -12.87 4.55 -14.13
CA SER A 110 -12.04 4.24 -12.96
C SER A 110 -12.54 2.99 -12.22
N TRP A 111 -11.68 2.42 -11.37
CA TRP A 111 -12.07 1.31 -10.48
C TRP A 111 -13.21 1.68 -9.52
N TRP A 112 -13.32 2.96 -9.15
CA TRP A 112 -14.35 3.46 -8.24
C TRP A 112 -15.72 3.55 -8.91
N GLU A 113 -15.76 3.93 -10.18
CA GLU A 113 -17.00 4.07 -10.95
C GLU A 113 -17.48 2.74 -11.55
N LEU A 114 -16.58 1.76 -11.65
CA LEU A 114 -16.83 0.48 -12.29
C LEU A 114 -18.11 -0.23 -11.80
N PRO A 115 -18.37 -0.40 -10.49
CA PRO A 115 -19.59 -1.08 -10.03
C PRO A 115 -20.86 -0.41 -10.55
N ARG A 116 -20.93 0.92 -10.47
CA ARG A 116 -22.07 1.71 -10.92
C ARG A 116 -22.28 1.60 -12.44
N VAL A 117 -21.20 1.68 -13.22
CA VAL A 117 -21.30 1.59 -14.68
C VAL A 117 -21.71 0.19 -15.14
N VAL A 118 -21.20 -0.84 -14.48
CA VAL A 118 -21.60 -2.24 -14.74
C VAL A 118 -23.07 -2.44 -14.40
N GLU A 119 -23.52 -1.96 -13.25
CA GLU A 119 -24.94 -2.03 -12.84
C GLU A 119 -25.85 -1.37 -13.88
N GLN A 120 -25.51 -0.15 -14.33
CA GLN A 120 -26.27 0.54 -15.38
C GLN A 120 -26.27 -0.22 -16.70
N ALA A 121 -25.13 -0.80 -17.10
CA ALA A 121 -25.04 -1.59 -18.33
C ALA A 121 -25.90 -2.86 -18.25
N LEU A 122 -25.95 -3.53 -17.10
CA LEU A 122 -26.80 -4.70 -16.87
C LEU A 122 -28.29 -4.33 -16.92
N ILE A 123 -28.69 -3.21 -16.29
CA ILE A 123 -30.06 -2.71 -16.34
C ILE A 123 -30.48 -2.40 -17.78
N LYS A 124 -29.63 -1.72 -18.56
CA LYS A 124 -29.91 -1.40 -19.96
C LYS A 124 -30.00 -2.66 -20.83
N ALA A 125 -29.14 -3.65 -20.58
CA ALA A 125 -29.19 -4.93 -21.27
C ALA A 125 -30.47 -5.72 -20.95
N TRP A 126 -30.92 -5.69 -19.69
CA TRP A 126 -32.18 -6.30 -19.27
C TRP A 126 -33.39 -5.69 -19.97
N HIS A 127 -33.41 -4.36 -20.13
CA HIS A 127 -34.46 -3.66 -20.86
C HIS A 127 -34.36 -3.78 -22.39
N GLY A 128 -33.36 -4.50 -22.92
CA GLY A 128 -33.17 -4.70 -24.36
C GLY A 128 -32.60 -3.49 -25.10
N GLU A 129 -32.19 -2.43 -24.38
CA GLU A 129 -31.59 -1.22 -24.94
C GLU A 129 -30.17 -1.47 -25.45
N ILE A 130 -29.49 -2.50 -24.92
CA ILE A 130 -28.16 -2.93 -25.33
C ILE A 130 -28.20 -4.42 -25.66
N SER A 131 -27.81 -4.79 -26.88
CA SER A 131 -27.66 -6.18 -27.28
C SER A 131 -26.17 -6.56 -27.34
N TRP A 132 -25.74 -7.54 -26.53
CA TRP A 132 -24.37 -8.07 -26.53
C TRP A 132 -24.12 -9.08 -27.66
N LYS A 133 -24.71 -8.85 -28.85
CA LYS A 133 -24.68 -9.81 -29.97
C LYS A 133 -23.38 -9.79 -30.79
N HIS A 134 -22.34 -9.09 -30.35
CA HIS A 134 -21.08 -8.93 -31.09
C HIS A 134 -19.82 -9.35 -30.33
N HIS A 135 -19.93 -10.32 -29.41
CA HIS A 135 -18.76 -10.87 -28.72
C HIS A 135 -18.79 -12.39 -28.50
N GLU A 136 -19.54 -13.17 -29.29
CA GLU A 136 -19.47 -14.64 -29.23
C GLU A 136 -18.06 -15.17 -29.51
N GLN A 137 -17.25 -14.47 -30.32
CA GLN A 137 -15.83 -14.83 -30.52
C GLN A 137 -14.94 -14.49 -29.31
N PHE A 138 -15.33 -13.57 -28.44
CA PHE A 138 -14.54 -13.11 -27.29
C PHE A 138 -14.73 -13.99 -26.05
N PHE A 139 -15.94 -14.51 -25.82
CA PHE A 139 -16.21 -15.41 -24.69
C PHE A 139 -15.64 -16.82 -24.92
N VAL A 140 -15.59 -17.30 -26.16
CA VAL A 140 -14.95 -18.59 -26.50
C VAL A 140 -13.45 -18.54 -26.23
N GLN A 141 -12.76 -17.46 -26.61
CA GLN A 141 -11.32 -17.32 -26.34
C GLN A 141 -10.97 -17.20 -24.86
N VAL A 142 -11.82 -16.55 -24.04
CA VAL A 142 -11.59 -16.42 -22.58
C VAL A 142 -11.89 -17.73 -21.84
N ALA A 143 -12.83 -18.54 -22.33
CA ALA A 143 -13.09 -19.88 -21.80
C ALA A 143 -11.99 -20.89 -22.15
N GLU A 144 -11.38 -20.76 -23.34
CA GLU A 144 -10.29 -21.63 -23.81
C GLU A 144 -8.92 -21.26 -23.27
N THR A 145 -8.67 -19.98 -22.98
CA THR A 145 -7.49 -19.60 -22.20
C THR A 145 -7.73 -20.00 -20.76
N LYS A 146 -7.24 -21.20 -20.40
CA LYS A 146 -6.96 -21.56 -19.00
C LYS A 146 -6.07 -20.45 -18.42
N ILE A 147 -6.68 -19.44 -17.82
CA ILE A 147 -6.00 -18.59 -16.85
C ILE A 147 -5.50 -19.60 -15.84
N PRO A 148 -4.17 -19.75 -15.64
CA PRO A 148 -3.70 -20.56 -14.56
C PRO A 148 -4.16 -19.85 -13.30
N VAL A 149 -5.31 -20.26 -12.77
CA VAL A 149 -5.58 -20.17 -11.36
C VAL A 149 -4.44 -20.98 -10.77
N LYS A 150 -3.36 -20.30 -10.34
CA LYS A 150 -2.50 -20.88 -9.32
C LYS A 150 -3.48 -21.20 -8.22
N SER A 151 -3.84 -22.48 -8.10
CA SER A 151 -4.45 -23.02 -6.90
C SER A 151 -3.64 -22.42 -5.77
N GLY A 152 -4.24 -21.47 -5.06
CA GLY A 152 -3.62 -20.88 -3.90
C GLY A 152 -3.21 -22.07 -3.06
N GLY A 153 -1.91 -22.24 -2.85
CA GLY A 153 -1.41 -23.22 -1.90
C GLY A 153 -2.23 -22.99 -0.65
N ALA A 154 -2.95 -24.03 -0.23
CA ALA A 154 -3.71 -24.03 0.99
C ALA A 154 -2.86 -23.31 2.03
N TRP A 155 -3.42 -22.27 2.67
CA TRP A 155 -2.80 -21.69 3.85
C TRP A 155 -2.71 -22.83 4.87
N GLY A 156 -1.58 -23.52 4.84
CA GLY A 156 -1.27 -24.61 5.74
C GLY A 156 -1.02 -23.98 7.09
N MET A 157 -2.07 -23.92 7.90
CA MET A 157 -1.89 -24.10 9.34
C MET A 157 -1.09 -25.38 9.51
N ASP A 158 0.13 -25.29 10.01
CA ASP A 158 0.79 -26.46 10.55
C ASP A 158 0.00 -26.93 11.79
N ARG A 159 0.19 -28.18 12.22
CA ARG A 159 -0.51 -28.76 13.38
C ARG A 159 -0.17 -28.07 14.72
N TYR A 160 0.54 -26.95 14.70
CA TYR A 160 0.97 -26.20 15.88
C TYR A 160 0.56 -24.72 15.86
N GLY A 161 -0.19 -24.26 14.84
CA GLY A 161 -0.93 -23.00 14.89
C GLY A 161 -0.05 -21.76 15.13
N ARG A 162 1.05 -21.61 14.39
CA ARG A 162 1.80 -20.35 14.34
C ARG A 162 1.83 -19.78 12.93
N TRP A 163 1.62 -18.46 12.85
CA TRP A 163 1.74 -17.66 11.63
C TRP A 163 3.20 -17.50 11.22
#